data_AF-M7N2H8-F1
#
_entry.id   AF-M7N2H8-F1
#
_cell.length_a   1.000
_cell.length_b   1.000
_cell.length_c   1.000
_cell.angle_alpha   90.00
_cell.angle_beta   90.00
_cell.angle_gamma   90.00
#
_symmetry.space_group_name_H-M   'P 1'
#
loop_
_entity.id
_entity.type
_entity.pdbx_description
1 polymer ?
#
loop_
_entity_poly.entity_id
_entity_poly.type
_entity_poly.pdbx_seq_one_letter_code
_entity_poly.pdbx_strand_id
1 'polypeptide(L)' 'MLRQHPEVATIVVRTSQLVYRFYEKGGFTLKEVVQEYWAPGFDLYYMECTNR' A
#
# COMPACT_ATOMS: atom_id res chain seq x y z
N MET A 1 14.97 -5.73 3.86
CA MET A 1 13.95 -5.26 4.81
C MET A 1 12.96 -6.36 5.18
N LEU A 2 11.96 -6.72 4.35
CA LEU A 2 11.05 -7.85 4.67
C LEU A 2 11.75 -9.19 4.84
N ARG A 3 12.71 -9.50 3.94
CA ARG A 3 13.54 -10.72 4.04
C ARG A 3 14.42 -10.81 5.29
N GLN A 4 14.58 -9.70 6.02
CA GLN A 4 15.37 -9.66 7.26
C GLN A 4 14.50 -9.86 8.50
N HIS A 5 13.18 -9.82 8.35
CA HIS A 5 12.18 -10.02 9.41
C HIS A 5 11.16 -11.08 8.95
N PRO A 6 11.55 -12.36 8.92
CA PRO A 6 10.68 -13.44 8.47
C PRO A 6 9.40 -13.58 9.32
N GLU A 7 9.39 -13.06 10.55
CA GLU A 7 8.23 -12.97 11.42
C GLU A 7 7.15 -12.00 10.91
N VAL A 8 7.52 -11.05 10.06
CA VAL A 8 6.57 -10.09 9.48
C VAL A 8 5.93 -10.71 8.25
N ALA A 9 4.69 -11.21 8.42
CA ALA A 9 3.93 -11.84 7.36
C ALA A 9 3.44 -10.83 6.29
N THR A 10 2.96 -9.66 6.72
CA THR A 10 2.36 -8.67 5.83
C THR A 10 2.72 -7.25 6.28
N ILE A 11 3.10 -6.41 5.30
CA ILE A 11 3.18 -4.96 5.48
C ILE A 11 2.02 -4.31 4.75
N VAL A 12 1.37 -3.39 5.46
CA VAL A 12 0.23 -2.64 4.98
C VAL A 12 0.63 -1.17 4.81
N VAL A 13 0.25 -0.56 3.69
CA VAL A 13 0.48 0.86 3.41
C VAL A 13 -0.84 1.51 2.98
N ARG A 14 -1.09 2.70 3.52
CA ARG A 14 -2.16 3.61 3.10
C ARG A 14 -1.51 4.83 2.47
N THR A 15 -1.83 5.11 1.22
CA THR A 15 -1.18 6.16 0.42
C THR A 15 -2.19 6.91 -0.44
N SER A 16 -1.73 7.91 -1.19
CA SER A 16 -2.56 8.73 -2.08
C SER A 16 -2.53 8.24 -3.52
N GLN A 17 -3.46 8.76 -4.33
CA GLN A 17 -3.55 8.48 -5.77
C GLN A 17 -2.28 8.79 -6.57
N LEU A 18 -1.40 9.67 -6.05
CA LEU A 18 -0.16 10.05 -6.73
C LEU A 18 0.98 9.06 -6.47
N VAL A 19 0.99 8.42 -5.29
CA VAL A 19 2.17 7.71 -4.78
C VAL A 19 2.02 6.19 -4.85
N TYR A 20 0.80 5.64 -4.99
CA TYR A 20 0.59 4.18 -4.97
C TYR A 20 1.45 3.40 -5.98
N ARG A 21 1.69 3.95 -7.18
CA ARG A 21 2.54 3.32 -8.21
C ARG A 21 4.00 3.15 -7.80
N PHE A 22 4.50 3.96 -6.88
CA PHE A 22 5.84 3.78 -6.31
C PHE A 22 5.89 2.48 -5.49
N TYR A 23 4.88 2.24 -4.65
CA TYR A 23 4.78 1.03 -3.86
C TYR A 23 4.51 -0.21 -4.74
N GLU A 24 3.75 -0.08 -5.83
CA GLU A 24 3.56 -1.19 -6.79
C GLU A 24 4.90 -1.71 -7.34
N LYS A 25 5.82 -0.81 -7.71
CA LYS A 25 7.17 -1.18 -8.14
C LYS A 25 7.99 -1.89 -7.06
N GLY A 26 7.69 -1.61 -5.79
CA GLY A 26 8.29 -2.24 -4.62
C GLY A 26 7.69 -3.61 -4.26
N GLY A 27 6.74 -4.12 -5.03
CA GLY A 27 6.08 -5.42 -4.77
C GLY A 27 4.87 -5.34 -3.83
N PHE A 28 4.34 -4.13 -3.60
CA PHE A 28 3.04 -3.98 -2.95
C PHE A 28 1.91 -4.17 -3.98
N THR A 29 0.80 -4.70 -3.52
CA THR A 29 -0.39 -4.94 -4.33
C THR A 29 -1.53 -4.04 -3.85
N LEU A 30 -2.21 -3.38 -4.78
CA LEU A 30 -3.40 -2.59 -4.45
C LEU A 30 -4.53 -3.53 -4.01
N LYS A 31 -5.17 -3.19 -2.90
CA LYS A 31 -6.24 -3.99 -2.30
C LYS A 31 -7.57 -3.24 -2.30
N GLU A 32 -7.55 -1.95 -2.00
CA GLU A 32 -8.75 -1.12 -1.97
C GLU A 32 -8.40 0.32 -2.34
N VAL A 33 -9.36 1.01 -2.97
CA VAL A 33 -9.33 2.44 -3.20
C VAL A 33 -10.61 3.04 -2.63
N VAL A 34 -10.49 4.04 -1.77
CA VAL A 34 -11.63 4.76 -1.20
C VAL A 34 -11.56 6.22 -1.66
N GLN A 35 -12.57 6.63 -2.42
CA GLN A 35 -12.64 7.99 -2.98
C GLN A 35 -12.97 9.02 -1.91
N GLU A 36 -12.41 10.22 -2.05
CA GLU A 36 -12.64 11.37 -1.15
C GLU A 36 -12.45 11.05 0.35
N TYR A 37 -11.65 10.02 0.67
CA TYR A 37 -11.49 9.51 2.03
C TYR A 37 -10.88 10.54 2.98
N TRP A 38 -9.89 11.30 2.50
CA TRP A 38 -9.20 12.30 3.32
C TRP A 38 -9.81 13.69 3.18
N ALA A 39 -10.20 14.06 1.96
CA ALA A 39 -10.83 15.32 1.57
C ALA A 39 -11.34 15.19 0.13
N PRO A 40 -12.19 16.12 -0.36
CA PRO A 40 -12.60 16.13 -1.76
C PRO A 40 -11.40 16.11 -2.72
N GLY A 41 -11.38 15.11 -3.61
CA GLY A 41 -10.28 14.86 -4.55
C GLY A 41 -9.03 14.18 -3.98
N PHE A 42 -9.04 13.78 -2.71
CA PHE A 42 -7.95 13.04 -2.05
C PHE A 42 -8.40 11.63 -1.66
N ASP A 43 -8.02 10.69 -2.51
CA ASP A 43 -8.39 9.29 -2.40
C ASP A 43 -7.39 8.52 -1.53
N LEU A 44 -7.88 7.52 -0.81
CA LEU A 44 -7.08 6.54 -0.10
C LEU A 44 -6.79 5.35 -1.01
N TYR A 45 -5.53 4.96 -1.07
CA TYR A 45 -5.06 3.73 -1.71
C TYR A 45 -4.50 2.81 -0.64
N TYR A 46 -5.17 1.69 -0.42
CA TYR A 46 -4.79 0.66 0.53
C TYR A 46 -4.03 -0.46 -0.19
N MET A 47 -2.79 -0.71 0.25
CA MET A 47 -1.87 -1.63 -0.41
C MET A 47 -1.23 -2.59 0.59
N GLU A 48 -0.91 -3.79 0.13
CA GLU A 48 -0.28 -4.84 0.94
C GLU A 48 0.90 -5.49 0.24
N CYS A 49 1.94 -5.80 1.00
CA CYS A 49 3.05 -6.65 0.59
C CYS A 49 3.16 -7.83 1.57
N THR A 50 3.00 -9.05 1.07
CA THR A 50 3.10 -10.28 1.86
C THR A 50 4.46 -10.92 1.64
N ASN A 51 5.13 -11.31 2.72
CA ASN A 51 6.35 -12.11 2.66
C ASN A 51 5.93 -13.58 2.40
N ARG A 52 6.34 -14.14 1.26
CA ARG A 52 6.15 -15.55 0.91
C ARG A 52 7.46 -16.31 1.04
#